data_AF-A0AAD3M6Q5-F1
#
_entry.id   AF-A0AAD3M6Q5-F1
#
_cell.length_a   1.000
_cell.length_b   1.000
_cell.length_c   1.000
_cell.angle_alpha   90.00
_cell.angle_beta   90.00
_cell.angle_gamma   90.00
#
_symmetry.space_group_name_H-M   'P 1'
#
loop_
_entity.id
_entity.type
_entity.pdbx_description
1 polymer ?
#
loop_
_entity_poly.entity_id
_entity_poly.type
_entity_poly.pdbx_seq_one_letter_code
_entity_poly.pdbx_strand_id
1 'polypeptide(L)'
;DDIENMIKNAEKYAEEDRRRKDRVEAVNMAEGIIHDTESKMEEFKDQLPADECTKLKEEISKVRNLLANKDSETGENIKQAATNLQQASLKLFEMAYKKMAAERDSSSSSSEGEKKEGQQ
;
A
#
# COMPACT_ATOMS: atom_id res chain seq x y z
N ASP A 1 -20.25 -47.75 0.61
CA ASP A 1 -20.53 -46.31 0.70
C ASP A 1 -19.77 -45.53 1.77
N ASP A 2 -19.32 -46.13 2.87
CA ASP A 2 -18.57 -45.37 3.91
C ASP A 2 -17.22 -44.82 3.44
N ILE A 3 -16.53 -45.52 2.53
CA ILE A 3 -15.24 -45.09 1.97
C ILE A 3 -15.42 -43.82 1.13
N GLU A 4 -16.47 -43.73 0.31
CA GLU A 4 -16.72 -42.53 -0.51
C GLU A 4 -17.10 -41.32 0.35
N ASN A 5 -17.86 -41.53 1.43
CA ASN A 5 -18.14 -40.48 2.41
C ASN A 5 -16.88 -40.06 3.18
N MET A 6 -15.99 -40.99 3.53
CA MET A 6 -14.71 -40.66 4.14
C MET A 6 -13.80 -39.85 3.21
N ILE A 7 -13.74 -40.19 1.91
CA ILE A 7 -12.95 -39.46 0.91
C ILE A 7 -13.50 -38.04 0.71
N LYS A 8 -14.82 -37.88 0.48
CA LYS A 8 -15.44 -36.56 0.30
C LYS A 8 -15.28 -35.66 1.52
N ASN A 9 -15.40 -36.23 2.73
CA ASN A 9 -15.16 -35.48 3.96
C ASN A 9 -13.70 -35.05 4.06
N ALA A 10 -12.74 -35.95 3.81
CA ALA A 10 -11.32 -35.62 3.83
C ALA A 10 -10.94 -34.51 2.83
N GLU A 11 -11.48 -34.55 1.60
CA GLU A 11 -11.27 -33.52 0.59
C GLU A 11 -11.83 -32.16 1.03
N LYS A 12 -13.04 -32.15 1.60
CA LYS A 12 -13.67 -30.92 2.11
C LYS A 12 -12.86 -30.28 3.24
N TYR A 13 -12.37 -31.07 4.19
CA TYR A 13 -11.50 -30.56 5.26
C TYR A 13 -10.18 -30.01 4.70
N ALA A 14 -9.57 -30.71 3.75
CA ALA A 14 -8.34 -30.25 3.10
C ALA A 14 -8.53 -28.93 2.34
N GLU A 15 -9.69 -28.74 1.69
CA GLU A 15 -10.02 -27.49 1.01
C GLU A 15 -10.31 -26.35 2.00
N GLU A 16 -11.05 -26.61 3.07
CA GLU A 16 -11.34 -25.62 4.11
C GLU A 16 -10.06 -25.13 4.80
N ASP A 17 -9.14 -26.05 5.11
CA ASP A 17 -7.83 -25.72 5.70
C ASP A 17 -6.97 -24.90 4.74
N ARG A 18 -6.95 -25.25 3.44
CA ARG A 18 -6.27 -24.42 2.42
C ARG A 18 -6.85 -23.02 2.36
N ARG A 19 -8.18 -22.88 2.37
CA ARG A 19 -8.86 -21.57 2.33
C ARG A 19 -8.60 -20.75 3.60
N ARG A 20 -8.54 -21.39 4.77
CA ARG A 20 -8.14 -20.71 6.01
C ARG A 20 -6.70 -20.22 5.93
N LYS A 21 -5.77 -21.09 5.49
CA LYS A 21 -4.36 -20.73 5.37
C LYS A 21 -4.14 -19.57 4.40
N ASP A 22 -4.72 -19.64 3.21
CA ASP A 22 -4.61 -18.61 2.18
C ASP A 22 -5.11 -17.24 2.69
N ARG A 23 -6.21 -17.24 3.44
CA ARG A 23 -6.76 -16.04 4.06
C ARG A 23 -5.87 -15.48 5.15
N VAL A 24 -5.29 -16.33 6.01
CA VAL A 24 -4.34 -15.88 7.04
C VAL A 24 -3.10 -15.24 6.40
N GLU A 25 -2.56 -15.85 5.34
CA GLU A 25 -1.45 -15.28 4.58
C GLU A 25 -1.82 -13.94 3.93
N ALA A 26 -3.02 -13.84 3.36
CA ALA A 26 -3.56 -12.60 2.81
C ALA A 26 -3.68 -11.48 3.86
N VAL A 27 -4.21 -11.82 5.05
CA VAL A 27 -4.35 -10.88 6.17
C VAL A 27 -2.99 -10.37 6.61
N ASN A 28 -2.03 -11.26 6.83
CA ASN A 28 -0.68 -10.88 7.25
C ASN A 28 0.00 -9.98 6.20
N MET A 29 -0.17 -10.27 4.91
CA MET A 29 0.33 -9.44 3.83
C MET A 29 -0.31 -8.04 3.85
N ALA A 30 -1.63 -7.97 4.01
CA ALA A 30 -2.36 -6.71 4.06
C ALA A 30 -1.97 -5.86 5.27
N GLU A 31 -1.84 -6.45 6.45
CA GLU A 31 -1.39 -5.77 7.67
C GLU A 31 0.03 -5.22 7.50
N GLY A 32 0.94 -6.01 6.92
CA GLY A 32 2.30 -5.55 6.61
C GLY A 32 2.31 -4.36 5.65
N ILE A 33 1.52 -4.42 4.56
CA ILE A 33 1.43 -3.33 3.59
C ILE A 33 0.84 -2.07 4.21
N ILE A 34 -0.19 -2.19 5.06
CA ILE A 34 -0.77 -1.05 5.78
C ILE A 34 0.32 -0.39 6.63
N HIS A 35 1.00 -1.17 7.46
CA HIS A 35 2.04 -0.65 8.35
C HIS A 35 3.18 0.04 7.59
N ASP A 36 3.71 -0.61 6.55
CA ASP A 36 4.79 -0.05 5.73
C ASP A 36 4.34 1.24 5.02
N THR A 37 3.09 1.29 4.58
CA THR A 37 2.53 2.47 3.94
C THR A 37 2.39 3.61 4.94
N GLU A 38 1.81 3.35 6.11
CA GLU A 38 1.66 4.35 7.18
C GLU A 38 3.03 4.92 7.62
N SER A 39 4.03 4.06 7.83
CA SER A 39 5.39 4.48 8.20
C SER A 39 5.98 5.41 7.15
N LYS A 40 5.96 5.01 5.87
CA LYS A 40 6.49 5.85 4.79
C LYS A 40 5.70 7.15 4.62
N MET A 41 4.39 7.12 4.81
CA MET A 41 3.59 8.35 4.77
C MET A 41 4.01 9.35 5.85
N GLU A 42 4.38 8.88 7.05
CA GLU A 42 4.91 9.74 8.10
C GLU A 42 6.31 10.26 7.78
N GLU A 43 7.18 9.41 7.24
CA GLU A 43 8.55 9.78 6.83
C GLU A 43 8.56 10.84 5.74
N PHE A 44 7.66 10.74 4.76
CA PHE A 44 7.57 11.66 3.62
C PHE A 44 6.48 12.72 3.78
N LYS A 45 5.83 12.86 4.95
CA LYS A 45 4.63 13.69 5.14
C LYS A 45 4.76 15.13 4.64
N ASP A 46 5.95 15.72 4.76
CA ASP A 46 6.23 17.12 4.40
C ASP A 46 6.45 17.29 2.88
N GLN A 47 6.68 16.19 2.16
CA GLN A 47 6.97 16.14 0.73
C GLN A 47 5.80 15.59 -0.09
N LEU A 48 4.82 15.01 0.60
CA LEU A 48 3.64 14.41 -0.01
C LEU A 48 2.51 15.43 -0.23
N PRO A 49 1.82 15.40 -1.38
CA PRO A 49 0.62 16.21 -1.58
C PRO A 49 -0.49 15.81 -0.58
N ALA A 50 -1.12 16.79 0.06
CA ALA A 50 -2.17 16.56 1.05
C ALA A 50 -3.37 15.78 0.49
N ASP A 51 -3.78 16.07 -0.75
CA ASP A 51 -4.88 15.38 -1.43
C ASP A 51 -4.59 13.89 -1.63
N GLU A 52 -3.38 13.56 -2.10
CA GLU A 52 -2.98 12.18 -2.35
C GLU A 52 -2.74 11.42 -1.03
N CYS A 53 -2.20 12.08 -0.01
CA CYS A 53 -2.15 11.54 1.35
C CYS A 53 -3.55 11.18 1.88
N THR A 54 -4.54 12.03 1.64
CA THR A 54 -5.91 11.78 2.08
C THR A 54 -6.49 10.56 1.38
N LYS A 55 -6.34 10.46 0.05
CA LYS A 55 -6.77 9.29 -0.73
C LYS A 55 -6.10 8.01 -0.24
N LEU A 56 -4.79 8.05 0.05
CA LEU A 56 -4.08 6.85 0.52
C LEU A 56 -4.54 6.42 1.92
N LYS A 57 -4.85 7.37 2.82
CA LYS A 57 -5.45 7.09 4.13
C LYS A 57 -6.85 6.48 4.02
N GLU A 58 -7.64 6.90 3.05
CA GLU A 58 -8.94 6.27 2.76
C GLU A 58 -8.76 4.83 2.29
N GLU A 59 -7.81 4.55 1.40
CA GLU A 59 -7.49 3.19 0.95
C GLU A 59 -7.01 2.31 2.12
N ILE A 60 -6.12 2.82 2.98
CA ILE A 60 -5.71 2.11 4.22
C ILE A 60 -6.94 1.75 5.07
N SER A 61 -7.85 2.70 5.25
CA SER A 61 -9.08 2.49 6.03
C SER A 61 -9.99 1.44 5.40
N LYS A 62 -10.09 1.41 4.06
CA LYS A 62 -10.84 0.38 3.34
C LYS A 62 -10.23 -1.01 3.55
N VAL A 63 -8.90 -1.14 3.43
CA VAL A 63 -8.22 -2.42 3.68
C VAL A 63 -8.41 -2.85 5.13
N ARG A 64 -8.27 -1.95 6.11
CA ARG A 64 -8.55 -2.26 7.53
C ARG A 64 -9.99 -2.73 7.77
N ASN A 65 -10.98 -2.07 7.18
CA ASN A 65 -12.37 -2.50 7.29
C ASN A 65 -12.61 -3.87 6.64
N LEU A 66 -11.93 -4.17 5.55
CA LEU A 66 -11.96 -5.48 4.91
C LEU A 66 -11.35 -6.54 5.83
N LEU A 67 -10.22 -6.25 6.47
CA LEU A 67 -9.58 -7.13 7.46
C LEU A 67 -10.43 -7.34 8.72
N ALA A 68 -11.21 -6.35 9.14
CA ALA A 68 -12.18 -6.51 10.23
C ALA A 68 -13.29 -7.52 9.89
N ASN A 69 -13.59 -7.69 8.60
CA ASN A 69 -14.56 -8.65 8.09
C ASN A 69 -13.88 -9.87 7.42
N LYS A 70 -12.60 -10.14 7.73
CA LYS A 70 -11.80 -11.20 7.08
C LYS A 70 -12.46 -12.56 7.06
N ASP A 71 -13.25 -12.92 8.08
CA ASP A 71 -13.95 -14.20 8.15
C ASP A 71 -15.04 -14.35 7.06
N SER A 72 -15.60 -13.23 6.61
CA SER A 72 -16.57 -13.17 5.51
C SER A 72 -15.93 -12.94 4.14
N GLU A 73 -14.64 -12.58 4.09
CA GLU A 73 -13.92 -12.22 2.86
C GLU A 73 -13.01 -13.32 2.34
N THR A 74 -12.85 -13.43 1.03
CA THR A 74 -11.92 -14.40 0.44
C THR A 74 -10.47 -13.93 0.61
N GLY A 75 -9.52 -14.87 0.70
CA GLY A 75 -8.09 -14.53 0.71
C GLY A 75 -7.67 -13.74 -0.53
N GLU A 76 -8.31 -14.03 -1.68
CA GLU A 76 -8.12 -13.30 -2.94
C GLU A 76 -8.57 -11.83 -2.84
N ASN A 77 -9.76 -11.56 -2.29
CA ASN A 77 -10.24 -10.18 -2.09
C ASN A 77 -9.29 -9.38 -1.19
N ILE A 78 -8.83 -9.98 -0.09
CA ILE A 78 -7.88 -9.35 0.83
C ILE A 78 -6.55 -9.06 0.11
N LYS A 79 -6.00 -10.03 -0.63
CA LYS A 79 -4.76 -9.86 -1.41
C LYS A 79 -4.89 -8.76 -2.47
N GLN A 80 -6.02 -8.70 -3.15
CA GLN A 80 -6.26 -7.69 -4.18
C GLN A 80 -6.33 -6.29 -3.58
N ALA A 81 -7.07 -6.12 -2.47
CA ALA A 81 -7.14 -4.84 -1.77
C ALA A 81 -5.76 -4.40 -1.24
N ALA A 82 -4.99 -5.33 -0.69
CA ALA A 82 -3.63 -5.09 -0.24
C ALA A 82 -2.69 -4.68 -1.40
N THR A 83 -2.76 -5.38 -2.53
CA THR A 83 -1.99 -5.05 -3.74
C THR A 83 -2.34 -3.67 -4.28
N ASN A 84 -3.62 -3.31 -4.28
CA ASN A 84 -4.07 -1.99 -4.72
C ASN A 84 -3.51 -0.88 -3.82
N LEU A 85 -3.56 -1.07 -2.49
CA LEU A 85 -2.95 -0.15 -1.54
C LEU A 85 -1.44 -0.02 -1.78
N GLN A 86 -0.74 -1.14 -1.98
CA GLN A 86 0.69 -1.13 -2.29
C GLN A 86 0.98 -0.34 -3.57
N GLN A 87 0.22 -0.55 -4.65
CA GLN A 87 0.39 0.19 -5.90
C GLN A 87 0.11 1.70 -5.74
N ALA A 88 -0.93 2.06 -4.97
CA ALA A 88 -1.22 3.45 -4.67
C ALA A 88 -0.08 4.10 -3.87
N SER A 89 0.46 3.39 -2.89
CA SER A 89 1.60 3.85 -2.09
C SER A 89 2.84 4.09 -2.96
N LEU A 90 3.19 3.17 -3.85
CA LEU A 90 4.34 3.29 -4.75
C LEU A 90 4.23 4.51 -5.66
N LYS A 91 3.05 4.73 -6.27
CA LYS A 91 2.80 5.89 -7.13
C LYS A 91 2.96 7.20 -6.35
N LEU A 92 2.43 7.25 -5.13
CA LEU A 92 2.53 8.43 -4.29
C LEU A 92 3.99 8.77 -3.96
N PHE A 93 4.78 7.78 -3.51
CA PHE A 93 6.19 7.99 -3.17
C PHE A 93 7.05 8.31 -4.42
N GLU A 94 6.75 7.71 -5.57
CA GLU A 94 7.40 8.05 -6.84
C GLU A 94 7.13 9.51 -7.23
N MET A 95 5.89 9.98 -7.06
CA MET A 95 5.54 11.39 -7.33
C MET A 95 6.27 12.35 -6.38
N ALA A 96 6.36 12.04 -5.09
CA ALA A 96 7.12 12.86 -4.15
C ALA A 96 8.60 12.93 -4.50
N TYR A 97 9.22 11.80 -4.85
CA TYR A 97 10.62 11.76 -5.29
C TYR A 97 10.86 12.61 -6.54
N LYS A 98 9.99 12.50 -7.56
CA LYS A 98 10.09 13.29 -8.78
C LYS A 98 9.93 14.78 -8.51
N LYS A 99 8.99 15.17 -7.63
CA LYS A 99 8.77 16.57 -7.25
C LYS A 99 10.01 17.15 -6.55
N MET A 100 10.57 16.44 -5.58
CA MET A 100 11.81 16.84 -4.89
C MET A 100 12.97 17.02 -5.86
N ALA A 101 13.15 16.10 -6.81
CA ALA A 101 14.22 16.18 -7.78
C ALA A 101 14.09 17.43 -8.68
N ALA A 102 12.86 17.76 -9.09
CA ALA A 102 12.57 18.95 -9.90
C ALA A 102 12.78 20.26 -9.11
N GLU A 103 12.39 20.31 -7.83
CA GLU A 103 12.62 21.50 -6.98
C GLU A 103 14.11 21.76 -6.73
N ARG A 104 14.93 20.69 -6.64
CA ARG A 104 16.37 20.81 -6.44
C ARG A 104 17.12 21.35 -7.65
N ASP A 105 16.68 20.98 -8.86
CA ASP A 105 17.24 21.48 -10.12
C ASP A 105 16.90 22.97 -10.33
N SER A 106 15.67 23.37 -10.03
CA SER A 106 15.23 24.77 -10.15
C SER A 106 15.95 25.70 -9.18
N SER A 107 16.27 25.24 -7.95
CA SER A 107 16.98 26.05 -6.97
C SER A 107 18.46 26.28 -7.29
N SER A 108 19.08 25.48 -8.17
CA SER A 108 20.47 25.67 -8.60
C SER A 108 20.63 26.71 -9.72
N SER A 109 19.55 27.07 -10.42
CA SER A 109 19.59 28.04 -11.53
C SER A 109 19.30 29.48 -11.09
N SER A 110 18.85 29.72 -9.86
CA SER A 110 18.52 31.06 -9.33
C SER A 110 19.63 31.73 -8.52
N SER A 111 20.76 31.05 -8.25
CA SER A 111 21.88 31.66 -7.49
C SER A 111 23.01 32.24 -8.37
N GLU A 112 22.92 32.16 -9.69
CA GLU A 112 23.98 32.61 -10.61
C GLU A 112 23.57 33.82 -11.48
N GLY A 113 22.70 34.71 -10.95
CA GLY A 113 22.22 35.90 -11.65
C GLY A 113 22.51 37.26 -10.99
N GLU A 114 22.98 37.31 -9.74
CA GLU A 114 22.91 38.54 -8.92
C GLU A 114 24.28 39.12 -8.49
N LYS A 115 25.34 38.94 -9.29
CA LYS A 115 26.62 39.64 -9.10
C LYS A 115 27.25 40.08 -10.41
N LYS A 116 26.75 41.15 -11.04
CA LYS A 116 27.54 42.03 -11.93
C LYS A 116 26.73 43.25 -12.38
N GLU A 117 26.47 44.19 -11.46
CA GLU A 117 26.26 45.58 -11.86
C GLU A 117 26.43 46.48 -10.62
N GLY A 118 27.50 47.28 -10.62
CA GLY A 118 27.74 48.28 -9.58
C GLY A 118 29.20 48.44 -9.17
N GLN A 119 30.05 48.96 -10.06
CA GLN A 119 30.82 50.15 -9.73
C GLN A 119 31.44 50.77 -10.99
N GLN A 120 31.01 52.00 -11.25
CA GLN A 120 31.71 53.01 -12.03
C GLN A 120 33.00 53.43 -11.35
#